data_AF-A0A4P9W5T1-F1
#
_entry.id   AF-A0A4P9W5T1-F1
#
_cell.length_a   1.000
_cell.length_b   1.000
_cell.length_c   1.000
_cell.angle_alpha   90.00
_cell.angle_beta   90.00
_cell.angle_gamma   90.00
#
_symmetry.space_group_name_H-M   'P 1'
#
loop_
_entity.id
_entity.type
_entity.pdbx_description
1 polymer ?
#
loop_
_entity_poly.entity_id
_entity_poly.type
_entity_poly.pdbx_seq_one_letter_code
_entity_poly.pdbx_strand_id
1 'polypeptide(L)'
;MLTKTARKFSVGVRLHPLIDCVSPCPLLDEFTLADACLVPQAYNAERFGVDMTPYPTISRLNATILTLDAVKKAHSSAQPDTPAA
;
A
#
# COMPACT_ATOMS: atom_id res chain seq x y z
N MET A 1 29.52 -17.07 -4.77
CA MET A 1 29.23 -17.17 -3.33
C MET A 1 29.49 -15.82 -2.67
N LEU A 2 28.48 -14.96 -2.55
CA LEU A 2 28.50 -13.81 -1.63
C LEU A 2 27.06 -13.64 -1.11
N THR A 3 26.84 -14.11 0.11
CA THR A 3 25.60 -14.02 0.88
C THR A 3 25.41 -12.59 1.36
N LYS A 4 24.49 -11.83 0.73
CA LYS A 4 24.10 -10.50 1.22
C LYS A 4 22.89 -10.64 2.14
N THR A 5 23.22 -10.81 3.42
CA THR A 5 22.39 -10.75 4.60
C THR A 5 21.29 -9.68 4.49
N ALA A 6 20.05 -10.13 4.71
CA ALA A 6 18.87 -9.32 4.89
C ALA A 6 19.11 -8.18 5.90
N ARG A 7 19.17 -6.95 5.42
CA ARG A 7 18.93 -5.78 6.28
C ARG A 7 17.42 -5.61 6.36
N LYS A 8 16.85 -6.18 7.43
CA LYS A 8 15.54 -5.78 7.94
C LYS A 8 15.54 -4.27 8.10
N PHE A 9 14.85 -3.57 7.22
CA PHE A 9 14.43 -2.21 7.45
C PHE A 9 13.40 -2.28 8.59
N SER A 10 13.88 -2.19 9.82
CA SER A 10 13.04 -2.13 11.01
C SER A 10 12.57 -0.69 11.15
N VAL A 11 11.54 -0.33 10.38
CA VAL A 11 10.58 0.66 10.88
C VAL A 11 9.69 -0.15 11.81
N GLY A 12 9.82 0.08 13.11
CA GLY A 12 9.10 -0.62 14.17
C GLY A 12 7.61 -0.29 14.19
N VAL A 13 6.88 -0.55 13.10
CA VAL A 13 5.43 -0.65 13.11
C VAL A 13 5.14 -2.14 13.05
N ARG A 14 4.76 -2.75 14.18
CA ARG A 14 4.29 -4.14 14.20
C ARG A 14 2.98 -4.20 13.43
N LEU A 15 3.04 -4.39 12.11
CA LEU A 15 1.91 -4.52 11.19
C LEU A 15 1.18 -5.88 11.30
N HIS A 16 1.31 -6.56 12.44
CA HIS A 16 0.81 -7.92 12.63
C HIS A 16 -0.62 -8.03 13.19
N PRO A 17 -1.28 -7.01 13.80
CA PRO A 17 -2.69 -7.15 14.15
C PRO A 17 -3.66 -6.58 13.10
N LEU A 18 -3.21 -5.89 12.05
CA LEU A 18 -4.12 -5.30 11.04
C LEU A 18 -4.42 -6.22 9.84
N ILE A 19 -3.69 -7.33 9.69
CA ILE A 19 -3.79 -8.22 8.51
C ILE A 19 -4.71 -9.44 8.76
N ASP A 20 -5.03 -9.76 10.01
CA ASP A 20 -5.82 -10.94 10.38
C ASP A 20 -7.36 -10.74 10.29
N CYS A 21 -7.84 -9.56 9.91
CA CYS A 21 -9.28 -9.34 9.69
C CYS A 21 -9.73 -9.94 8.34
N VAL A 22 -9.92 -11.26 8.32
CA VAL A 22 -10.60 -12.00 7.26
C VAL A 22 -12.12 -11.94 7.51
N SER A 23 -12.72 -10.80 7.14
CA SER A 23 -14.18 -10.50 7.05
C SER A 23 -15.01 -10.35 8.34
N PRO A 24 -15.93 -9.35 8.42
CA PRO A 24 -15.97 -8.10 7.65
C PRO A 24 -14.94 -7.13 8.25
N CYS A 25 -14.01 -6.62 7.44
CA CYS A 25 -13.13 -5.54 7.91
C CYS A 25 -13.99 -4.28 8.07
N PRO A 26 -14.16 -3.71 9.27
CA PRO A 26 -14.83 -2.41 9.43
C PRO A 26 -14.07 -1.27 8.72
N LEU A 27 -12.82 -1.50 8.30
CA LEU A 27 -12.05 -0.55 7.47
C LEU A 27 -12.49 -0.51 5.99
N LEU A 28 -13.40 -1.39 5.55
CA LEU A 28 -13.99 -1.32 4.21
C LEU A 28 -15.34 -0.59 4.15
N ASP A 29 -15.98 -0.34 5.30
CA ASP A 29 -17.27 0.34 5.34
C ASP A 29 -17.12 1.87 5.34
N GLU A 30 -15.95 2.40 5.72
CA GLU A 30 -15.65 3.83 5.72
C GLU A 30 -14.17 4.07 5.40
N PHE A 31 -13.87 5.09 4.60
CA PHE A 31 -12.50 5.44 4.23
C PHE A 31 -11.75 6.01 5.43
N THR A 32 -10.64 5.38 5.84
CA THR A 32 -9.89 5.77 7.04
C THR A 32 -8.50 6.32 6.71
N LEU A 33 -7.81 6.87 7.73
CA LEU A 33 -6.42 7.29 7.61
C LEU A 33 -5.48 6.13 7.26
N ALA A 34 -5.82 4.89 7.63
CA ALA A 34 -5.02 3.72 7.27
C ALA A 34 -5.01 3.51 5.75
N ASP A 35 -6.14 3.69 5.08
CA ASP A 35 -6.29 3.55 3.63
C ASP A 35 -5.53 4.65 2.88
N ALA A 36 -5.61 5.88 3.39
CA ALA A 36 -4.86 7.03 2.86
C ALA A 36 -3.34 6.83 2.94
N CYS A 37 -2.85 6.12 3.96
CA CYS A 37 -1.43 5.75 4.10
C CYS A 37 -1.05 4.50 3.31
N LEU A 38 -2.00 3.57 3.08
CA LEU A 38 -1.75 2.29 2.42
C LEU A 38 -1.46 2.48 0.92
N VAL A 39 -2.27 3.27 0.22
CA VAL A 39 -2.14 3.51 -1.23
C VAL A 39 -0.76 4.05 -1.62
N PRO A 40 -0.22 5.14 -1.02
CA PRO A 40 1.11 5.62 -1.37
C PRO A 40 2.21 4.63 -0.99
N GLN A 41 2.03 3.86 0.08
CA GLN A 41 3.01 2.85 0.49
C GLN A 41 3.06 1.66 -0.47
N ALA A 42 1.90 1.21 -0.96
CA ALA A 42 1.80 0.17 -1.98
C ALA A 42 2.37 0.65 -3.32
N TYR A 43 2.04 1.87 -3.75
CA TYR A 43 2.61 2.46 -4.96
C TYR A 43 4.14 2.59 -4.89
N ASN A 44 4.68 3.01 -3.74
CA ASN A 44 6.13 3.06 -3.54
C ASN A 44 6.76 1.66 -3.58
N ALA A 45 6.13 0.66 -2.98
CA ALA A 45 6.60 -0.72 -3.03
C ALA A 45 6.73 -1.21 -4.48
N GLU A 46 5.73 -0.96 -5.32
CA GLU A 46 5.77 -1.28 -6.75
C GLU A 46 6.87 -0.49 -7.47
N ARG A 47 6.96 0.82 -7.24
CA ARG A 47 7.95 1.71 -7.87
C ARG A 47 9.39 1.33 -7.55
N PHE A 48 9.65 0.83 -6.34
CA PHE A 48 10.97 0.39 -5.90
C PHE A 48 11.23 -1.12 -6.09
N GLY A 49 10.31 -1.85 -6.73
CA GLY A 49 10.49 -3.27 -7.05
C GLY A 49 10.44 -4.19 -5.82
N VAL A 50 9.68 -3.83 -4.79
CA VAL A 50 9.41 -4.69 -3.63
C VAL A 50 8.44 -5.79 -4.03
N ASP A 51 8.77 -7.03 -3.67
CA ASP A 51 7.89 -8.18 -3.91
C ASP A 51 6.65 -8.12 -3.01
N MET A 52 5.49 -7.94 -3.65
CA MET A 52 4.19 -7.88 -2.99
C MET A 52 3.48 -9.24 -2.88
N THR A 53 4.05 -10.32 -3.43
CA THR A 53 3.48 -11.68 -3.36
C THR A 53 3.24 -12.18 -1.92
N PRO A 54 4.07 -11.84 -0.90
CA PRO A 54 3.80 -12.23 0.49
C PRO A 54 2.66 -11.46 1.14
N TYR A 55 2.14 -10.41 0.48
CA TYR A 55 1.15 -9.48 1.04
C TYR A 55 -0.16 -9.45 0.22
N PRO A 56 -0.87 -10.58 0.07
CA PRO A 56 -2.08 -10.66 -0.77
C PRO A 56 -3.24 -9.81 -0.22
N THR A 57 -3.35 -9.65 1.10
CA THR A 57 -4.36 -8.79 1.72
C THR A 57 -4.16 -7.32 1.35
N ILE A 58 -2.93 -6.82 1.41
CA ILE A 58 -2.60 -5.44 1.04
C ILE A 58 -2.90 -5.21 -0.44
N SER A 59 -2.52 -6.14 -1.30
CA SER A 59 -2.79 -6.06 -2.74
C SER A 59 -4.29 -5.99 -3.04
N ARG A 60 -5.10 -6.82 -2.37
CA ARG A 60 -6.56 -6.80 -2.49
C ARG A 60 -7.17 -5.47 -2.01
N LEU A 61 -6.74 -4.97 -0.85
CA LEU A 61 -7.23 -3.70 -0.30
C LEU A 61 -6.87 -2.53 -1.20
N ASN A 62 -5.61 -2.45 -1.64
CA ASN A 62 -5.14 -1.43 -2.56
C ASN A 62 -5.97 -1.41 -3.85
N ALA A 63 -6.24 -2.58 -4.44
CA ALA A 63 -7.08 -2.70 -5.62
C ALA A 63 -8.50 -2.14 -5.40
N THR A 64 -9.14 -2.42 -4.25
CA THR A 64 -10.45 -1.87 -3.91
C THR A 64 -10.40 -0.35 -3.74
N ILE A 65 -9.43 0.16 -2.97
CA ILE A 65 -9.31 1.59 -2.65
C ILE A 65 -9.01 2.42 -3.91
N LEU A 66 -8.21 1.89 -4.84
CA LEU A 66 -7.91 2.54 -6.13
C LEU A 66 -9.14 2.70 -7.03
N THR A 67 -10.26 2.01 -6.76
CA THR A 67 -11.51 2.22 -7.50
C THR A 67 -12.21 3.53 -7.15
N LEU A 68 -11.92 4.11 -5.98
CA LEU A 68 -12.53 5.35 -5.49
C LEU A 68 -12.03 6.55 -6.30
N ASP A 69 -12.95 7.38 -6.78
CA ASP A 69 -12.60 8.54 -7.60
C ASP A 69 -11.78 9.59 -6.85
N ALA A 70 -11.99 9.72 -5.53
CA ALA A 70 -11.16 10.58 -4.68
C ALA A 70 -9.68 10.16 -4.72
N VAL A 71 -9.42 8.85 -4.71
CA VAL A 71 -8.06 8.28 -4.72
C VAL A 71 -7.44 8.42 -6.11
N LYS A 72 -8.20 8.20 -7.18
CA LYS A 72 -7.71 8.43 -8.57
C LYS A 72 -7.28 9.88 -8.79
N LYS A 73 -8.06 10.84 -8.29
CA LYS A 73 -7.72 12.27 -8.37
C LYS A 73 -6.51 12.63 -7.53
N ALA A 74 -6.29 11.94 -6.42
CA ALA A 74 -5.13 12.11 -5.55
C ALA A 74 -3.88 11.36 -6.06
N HIS A 75 -3.99 10.58 -7.14
CA HIS A 75 -2.86 9.84 -7.67
C HIS A 75 -1.75 10.80 -8.12
N SER A 76 -0.50 10.36 -7.94
CA SER A 76 0.71 11.16 -8.24
C SER A 76 0.81 11.58 -9.70
N SER A 77 0.16 10.86 -10.62
CA SER A 77 0.12 11.18 -12.05
C SER A 77 -0.96 12.18 -12.47
N ALA A 78 -1.87 12.52 -11.55
CA ALA A 78 -3.00 13.42 -11.80
C ALA A 78 -2.80 14.81 -11.18
N GLN A 79 -1.61 15.08 -10.64
CA GLN A 79 -1.30 16.34 -9.99
C GLN A 79 -0.79 17.38 -11.00
N PRO A 80 -1.03 18.68 -10.76
CA PRO A 80 -0.60 19.73 -11.69
C PRO A 80 0.92 19.86 -11.82
N ASP A 81 1.67 19.37 -10.83
CA ASP A 81 3.14 19.36 -10.80
C ASP A 81 3.74 18.06 -11.35
N THR A 82 2.92 17.10 -11.80
CA THR A 82 3.42 15.87 -12.42
C THR A 82 4.22 16.24 -13.69
N PRO A 83 5.49 15.84 -13.80
CA PRO A 83 6.25 16.07 -15.03
C PRO A 83 5.59 15.36 -16.21
N ALA A 84 5.57 16.03 -17.37
CA ALA A 84 5.05 15.43 -18.60
C ALA A 84 5.81 14.13 -18.94
N ALA A 85 5.07 13.11 -19.36
CA ALA A 85 5.59 11.79 -19.70
C ALA A 85 6.53 11.81 -20.91
#